data_AF-A0A7S0FJI8-F1
#
_entry.id   AF-A0A7S0FJI8-F1
#
_cell.length_a   1.000
_cell.length_b   1.000
_cell.length_c   1.000
_cell.angle_alpha   90.00
_cell.angle_beta   90.00
_cell.angle_gamma   90.00
#
_symmetry.space_group_name_H-M   'P 1'
#
loop_
_entity.id
_entity.type
_entity.pdbx_description
1 polymer ?
#
loop_
_entity_poly.entity_id
_entity_poly.type
_entity_poly.pdbx_seq_one_letter_code
_entity_poly.pdbx_strand_id
1 'polypeptide(L)'
;AFGGDMLWVSSIIPKAATLLEACRNTPNFGLIVHTREGYAPDLSDVGPVKQRRSVNSGAPIGANGPLGRFLIRGERGQDTIDRLKPREGEIVLNKHTFGAFVSTNLEEILRSKGIDQIIIAGVTADVCVHSTMREAVDREFECW
;
A
#
# COMPACT_ATOMS: atom_id res chain seq x y z
N ALA A 1 -0.42 19.65 11.97
CA ALA A 1 0.07 18.46 12.70
C ALA A 1 -0.78 17.26 12.27
N PHE A 2 -0.17 16.18 11.77
CA PHE A 2 -0.86 14.89 11.63
C PHE A 2 -1.15 14.36 13.04
N GLY A 3 -2.21 14.90 13.63
CA GLY A 3 -2.75 14.57 14.95
C GLY A 3 -4.25 14.38 14.86
N GLY A 4 -4.72 13.84 13.72
CA GLY A 4 -6.07 13.33 13.60
C GLY A 4 -6.18 12.02 14.36
N ASP A 5 -7.35 11.78 14.93
CA ASP A 5 -7.67 10.54 15.60
C ASP A 5 -7.43 9.33 14.67
N MET A 6 -6.47 8.46 15.03
CA MET A 6 -6.18 7.23 14.27
C MET A 6 -7.21 6.11 14.53
N LEU A 7 -8.22 6.35 15.38
CA LEU A 7 -9.25 5.36 15.71
C LEU A 7 -9.98 4.86 14.46
N TRP A 8 -10.16 5.69 13.44
CA TRP A 8 -10.81 5.23 12.21
C TRP A 8 -9.94 4.22 11.44
N VAL A 9 -8.61 4.40 11.39
CA VAL A 9 -7.69 3.45 10.75
C VAL A 9 -7.66 2.14 11.51
N SER A 10 -7.59 2.20 12.85
CA SER A 10 -7.55 0.98 13.66
C SER A 10 -8.88 0.22 13.63
N SER A 11 -10.02 0.92 13.46
CA SER A 11 -11.35 0.31 13.41
C SER A 11 -11.56 -0.67 12.24
N ILE A 12 -10.82 -0.50 11.14
CA ILE A 12 -10.98 -1.36 9.95
C ILE A 12 -10.12 -2.63 10.02
N ILE A 13 -9.11 -2.67 10.91
CA ILE A 13 -8.14 -3.78 10.97
C ILE A 13 -8.83 -5.14 11.13
N PRO A 14 -9.84 -5.32 12.02
CA PRO A 14 -10.52 -6.61 12.14
C PRO A 14 -11.21 -7.04 10.84
N LYS A 15 -11.86 -6.12 10.12
CA LYS A 15 -12.54 -6.40 8.86
C LYS A 15 -11.55 -6.73 7.74
N ALA A 16 -10.44 -5.99 7.66
CA ALA A 16 -9.35 -6.26 6.73
C ALA A 16 -8.75 -7.65 6.97
N ALA A 17 -8.56 -8.04 8.23
CA ALA A 17 -8.08 -9.37 8.59
C ALA A 17 -9.07 -10.47 8.17
N THR A 18 -10.38 -10.27 8.39
CA THR A 18 -11.41 -11.21 7.93
C THR A 18 -11.41 -11.36 6.42
N LEU A 19 -11.32 -10.26 5.67
CA LEU A 19 -11.24 -10.31 4.20
C LEU A 19 -9.98 -11.07 3.76
N LEU A 20 -8.82 -10.74 4.31
CA LEU A 20 -7.55 -11.38 3.97
C LEU A 20 -7.60 -12.90 4.24
N GLU A 21 -8.14 -13.32 5.38
CA GLU A 21 -8.32 -14.75 5.66
C GLU A 21 -9.35 -15.41 4.74
N ALA A 22 -10.43 -14.72 4.36
CA ALA A 22 -11.37 -15.24 3.38
C ALA A 22 -10.70 -15.48 2.02
N CYS A 23 -9.92 -14.50 1.52
CA CYS A 23 -9.14 -14.65 0.28
C CYS A 23 -8.17 -15.84 0.35
N ARG A 24 -7.47 -16.02 1.48
CA ARG A 24 -6.54 -17.14 1.70
C ARG A 24 -7.21 -18.51 1.70
N ASN A 25 -8.45 -18.59 2.19
CA ASN A 25 -9.18 -19.84 2.35
C ASN A 25 -10.12 -20.15 1.17
N THR A 26 -10.34 -19.22 0.25
CA THR A 26 -11.13 -19.45 -0.97
C THR A 26 -10.30 -20.29 -1.96
N PRO A 27 -10.77 -21.49 -2.34
CA PRO A 27 -10.10 -22.30 -3.36
C PRO A 27 -10.00 -21.52 -4.67
N ASN A 28 -8.80 -21.53 -5.27
CA ASN A 28 -8.52 -20.83 -6.53
C ASN A 28 -8.78 -19.32 -6.50
N PHE A 29 -8.70 -18.65 -5.34
CA PHE A 29 -8.82 -17.19 -5.25
C PHE A 29 -7.82 -16.46 -6.17
N GLY A 30 -6.64 -17.04 -6.37
CA GLY A 30 -5.58 -16.48 -7.21
C GLY A 30 -4.49 -15.85 -6.36
N LEU A 31 -4.20 -14.58 -6.61
CA LEU A 31 -3.04 -13.88 -6.05
C LEU A 31 -3.42 -12.96 -4.89
N ILE A 32 -2.61 -12.96 -3.83
CA ILE A 32 -2.66 -11.96 -2.76
C ILE A 32 -1.44 -11.05 -2.88
N VAL A 33 -1.70 -9.74 -3.05
CA VAL A 33 -0.67 -8.71 -3.17
C VAL A 33 -0.84 -7.68 -2.05
N HIS A 34 0.24 -7.40 -1.34
CA HIS A 34 0.34 -6.35 -0.35
C HIS A 34 1.11 -5.18 -0.93
N THR A 35 0.64 -3.96 -0.72
CA THR A 35 1.38 -2.76 -1.12
C THR A 35 1.76 -1.95 0.10
N ARG A 36 2.97 -1.38 0.07
CA ARG A 36 3.46 -0.45 1.10
C ARG A 36 3.95 0.80 0.41
N GLU A 37 3.48 1.97 0.84
CA GLU A 37 4.13 3.21 0.42
C GLU A 37 5.49 3.30 1.11
N GLY A 38 6.55 3.55 0.34
CA GLY A 38 7.87 3.73 0.92
C GLY A 38 8.93 4.11 -0.11
N TYR A 39 9.99 4.72 0.39
CA TYR A 39 11.08 5.31 -0.40
C TYR A 39 12.42 4.66 -0.08
N ALA A 40 13.36 4.80 -1.01
CA ALA A 40 14.73 4.38 -0.84
C ALA A 40 15.39 5.09 0.37
N PRO A 41 16.29 4.42 1.13
CA PRO A 41 16.96 5.04 2.27
C PRO A 41 17.73 6.33 1.96
N ASP A 42 18.22 6.46 0.73
CA ASP A 42 18.92 7.65 0.22
C ASP A 42 17.97 8.72 -0.35
N LEU A 43 16.66 8.50 -0.30
CA LEU A 43 15.61 9.37 -0.83
C LEU A 43 15.65 9.59 -2.35
N SER A 44 16.42 8.78 -3.08
CA SER A 44 16.62 8.91 -4.54
C SER A 44 15.33 8.84 -5.35
N ASP A 45 14.29 8.19 -4.81
CA ASP A 45 12.99 8.02 -5.46
C ASP A 45 11.87 8.87 -4.84
N VAL A 46 12.24 9.89 -4.04
CA VAL A 46 11.30 10.92 -3.59
C VAL A 46 11.34 12.11 -4.54
N GLY A 47 10.27 12.33 -5.29
CA GLY A 47 10.15 13.52 -6.15
C GLY A 47 10.17 14.84 -5.35
N PRO A 48 10.80 15.93 -5.86
CA PRO A 48 11.00 17.17 -5.11
C PRO A 48 9.71 17.84 -4.65
N VAL A 49 8.63 17.71 -5.44
CA VAL A 49 7.31 18.23 -5.09
C VAL A 49 6.71 17.46 -3.91
N LYS A 50 6.88 16.13 -3.88
CA LYS A 50 6.37 15.28 -2.79
C LYS A 50 7.15 15.55 -1.50
N GLN A 51 8.47 15.69 -1.59
CA GLN A 51 9.29 16.08 -0.44
C GLN A 51 8.82 17.42 0.14
N ARG A 52 8.65 18.44 -0.70
CA ARG A 52 8.16 19.76 -0.27
C ARG A 52 6.77 19.68 0.38
N ARG A 53 5.83 18.92 -0.19
CA ARG A 53 4.50 18.71 0.41
C ARG A 53 4.59 18.05 1.78
N SER A 54 5.47 17.04 1.94
CA SER A 54 5.66 16.32 3.21
C SER A 54 6.21 17.24 4.31
N VAL A 55 7.15 18.13 3.96
CA VAL A 55 7.67 19.15 4.87
C VAL A 55 6.56 20.12 5.27
N ASN A 56 5.81 20.64 4.30
CA ASN A 56 4.74 21.61 4.55
C ASN A 56 3.58 21.04 5.38
N SER A 57 3.33 19.73 5.30
CA SER A 57 2.31 19.05 6.11
C SER A 57 2.79 18.70 7.53
N GLY A 58 4.07 18.94 7.83
CA GLY A 58 4.68 18.66 9.13
C GLY A 58 5.06 17.19 9.35
N ALA A 59 5.16 16.39 8.28
CA ALA A 59 5.64 15.01 8.32
C ALA A 59 6.67 14.78 7.20
N PRO A 60 7.90 15.32 7.33
CA PRO A 60 8.91 15.18 6.29
C PRO A 60 9.29 13.71 6.06
N ILE A 61 9.25 13.26 4.81
CA ILE A 61 9.72 11.92 4.44
C ILE A 61 11.21 11.81 4.81
N GLY A 62 11.57 10.70 5.46
CA GLY A 62 12.92 10.43 5.94
C GLY A 62 13.25 11.00 7.32
N ALA A 63 12.37 11.80 7.94
CA ALA A 63 12.56 12.29 9.30
C ALA A 63 12.56 11.14 10.32
N ASN A 64 13.40 11.25 11.36
CA ASN A 64 13.45 10.26 12.44
C ASN A 64 12.16 10.30 13.26
N GLY A 65 11.64 9.11 13.58
CA GLY A 65 10.50 8.92 14.48
C GLY A 65 10.68 7.69 15.39
N PRO A 66 9.73 7.45 16.29
CA PRO A 66 9.82 6.34 17.26
C PRO A 66 9.80 4.95 16.62
N LEU A 67 9.38 4.84 15.36
CA LEU A 67 9.34 3.60 14.60
C LEU A 67 10.36 3.58 13.44
N GLY A 68 11.38 4.42 13.51
CA GLY A 68 12.36 4.59 12.44
C GLY A 68 12.09 5.81 11.56
N ARG A 69 12.76 5.88 10.42
CA ARG A 69 12.61 7.01 9.48
C ARG A 69 11.27 6.95 8.74
N PHE A 70 10.55 8.07 8.72
CA PHE A 70 9.19 8.16 8.17
C PHE A 70 9.14 7.78 6.68
N LEU A 71 8.30 6.79 6.34
CA LEU A 71 8.09 6.22 4.99
C LEU A 71 9.35 5.64 4.32
N ILE A 72 10.40 5.29 5.07
CA ILE A 72 11.60 4.68 4.49
C ILE A 72 11.51 3.15 4.49
N ARG A 73 11.82 2.54 3.34
CA ARG A 73 11.80 1.08 3.17
C ARG A 73 12.74 0.41 4.15
N GLY A 74 12.23 -0.62 4.83
CA GLY A 74 12.99 -1.41 5.81
C GLY A 74 12.88 -0.89 7.25
N GLU A 75 12.34 0.31 7.46
CA GLU A 75 12.05 0.82 8.80
C GLU A 75 10.79 0.16 9.36
N ARG A 76 10.76 -0.08 10.69
CA ARG A 76 9.62 -0.72 11.36
C ARG A 76 8.29 -0.02 11.10
N GLY A 77 8.30 1.31 11.06
CA GLY A 77 7.10 2.13 10.84
C GLY A 77 6.56 2.09 9.40
N GLN A 78 7.36 1.61 8.44
CA GLN A 78 6.94 1.44 7.05
C GLN A 78 6.34 0.06 6.78
N ASP A 79 6.62 -0.93 7.64
CA ASP A 79 6.19 -2.30 7.41
C ASP A 79 4.70 -2.54 7.73
N THR A 80 4.17 -3.63 7.19
CA THR A 80 2.80 -4.06 7.46
C THR A 80 2.65 -4.47 8.93
N ILE A 81 1.58 -4.02 9.57
CA ILE A 81 1.27 -4.40 10.97
C ILE A 81 1.13 -5.91 11.12
N ASP A 82 1.49 -6.44 12.29
CA ASP A 82 1.58 -7.90 12.52
C ASP A 82 0.27 -8.64 12.21
N ARG A 83 -0.89 -8.03 12.50
CA ARG A 83 -2.21 -8.64 12.26
C ARG A 83 -2.56 -8.84 10.77
N LEU A 84 -1.91 -8.09 9.88
CA LEU A 84 -2.14 -8.15 8.43
C LEU A 84 -0.88 -8.57 7.68
N LYS A 85 0.11 -9.15 8.38
CA LYS A 85 1.37 -9.49 7.74
C LYS A 85 1.19 -10.46 6.57
N PRO A 86 1.97 -10.28 5.49
CA PRO A 86 2.03 -11.23 4.39
C PRO A 86 2.46 -12.63 4.88
N ARG A 87 1.88 -13.67 4.28
CA ARG A 87 2.34 -15.06 4.44
C ARG A 87 3.35 -15.41 3.37
N GLU A 88 4.06 -16.52 3.56
CA GLU A 88 4.92 -17.10 2.52
C GLU A 88 4.14 -17.31 1.22
N GLY A 89 4.74 -16.91 0.09
CA GLY A 89 4.12 -16.96 -1.23
C GLY A 89 3.25 -15.75 -1.61
N GLU A 90 2.90 -14.87 -0.65
CA GLU A 90 2.19 -13.62 -0.95
C GLU A 90 3.16 -12.53 -1.41
N ILE A 91 2.74 -11.72 -2.39
CA ILE A 91 3.61 -10.71 -2.99
C ILE A 91 3.57 -9.44 -2.16
N VAL A 92 4.71 -8.79 -1.97
CA VAL A 92 4.81 -7.48 -1.32
C VAL A 92 5.49 -6.48 -2.25
N LEU A 93 4.78 -5.44 -2.63
CA LEU A 93 5.26 -4.38 -3.51
C LEU A 93 5.47 -3.08 -2.73
N ASN A 94 6.65 -2.47 -2.87
CA ASN A 94 6.88 -1.13 -2.37
C ASN A 94 6.62 -0.13 -3.49
N LYS A 95 5.69 0.81 -3.26
CA LYS A 95 5.33 1.88 -4.19
C LYS A 95 5.80 3.23 -3.67
N HIS A 96 6.29 4.10 -4.53
CA HIS A 96 6.59 5.51 -4.18
C HIS A 96 5.50 6.48 -4.67
N THR A 97 4.47 5.97 -5.34
CA THR A 97 3.24 6.67 -5.76
C THR A 97 2.04 6.32 -4.87
N PHE A 98 0.95 7.09 -4.99
CA PHE A 98 -0.31 6.77 -4.31
C PHE A 98 -0.97 5.53 -4.91
N GLY A 99 -1.14 5.48 -6.23
CA GLY A 99 -1.56 4.27 -6.93
C GLY A 99 -0.41 3.27 -7.05
N ALA A 100 -0.76 1.98 -7.05
CA ALA A 100 0.20 0.90 -7.05
C ALA A 100 0.80 0.59 -8.43
N PHE A 101 0.14 0.95 -9.53
CA PHE A 101 0.56 0.52 -10.87
C PHE A 101 1.75 1.31 -11.39
N VAL A 102 1.83 2.62 -11.09
CA VAL A 102 2.82 3.51 -11.70
C VAL A 102 4.26 3.19 -11.28
N SER A 103 4.48 2.83 -10.03
CA SER A 103 5.83 2.66 -9.46
C SER A 103 6.21 1.23 -9.13
N THR A 104 5.43 0.28 -9.62
CA THR A 104 5.66 -1.16 -9.39
C THR A 104 5.42 -1.93 -10.68
N ASN A 105 5.73 -3.23 -10.65
CA ASN A 105 5.41 -4.16 -11.72
C ASN A 105 4.07 -4.89 -11.51
N LEU A 106 3.12 -4.27 -10.78
CA LEU A 106 1.83 -4.89 -10.47
C LEU A 106 1.08 -5.34 -11.74
N GLU A 107 1.05 -4.52 -12.79
CA GLU A 107 0.36 -4.86 -14.03
C GLU A 107 0.95 -6.12 -14.68
N GLU A 108 2.28 -6.18 -14.81
CA GLU A 108 3.00 -7.32 -15.38
C GLU A 108 2.73 -8.60 -14.57
N ILE A 109 2.75 -8.51 -13.24
CA ILE A 109 2.44 -9.63 -12.35
C ILE A 109 1.02 -10.14 -12.55
N LEU A 110 0.03 -9.25 -12.62
CA LEU A 110 -1.37 -9.63 -12.79
C LEU A 110 -1.61 -10.25 -14.18
N ARG A 111 -1.10 -9.60 -15.24
CA ARG A 111 -1.27 -10.06 -16.63
C ARG A 111 -0.56 -11.38 -16.89
N SER A 112 0.66 -11.57 -16.37
CA SER A 112 1.38 -12.85 -16.49
C SER A 112 0.68 -14.04 -15.82
N LYS A 113 -0.26 -13.76 -14.89
CA LYS A 113 -1.10 -14.77 -14.23
C LYS A 113 -2.52 -14.86 -14.80
N GLY A 114 -2.83 -14.11 -15.86
CA GLY A 114 -4.16 -14.08 -16.47
C GLY A 114 -5.23 -13.48 -15.54
N ILE A 115 -4.85 -12.59 -14.62
CA ILE A 115 -5.79 -11.92 -13.70
C ILE A 115 -6.33 -10.66 -14.38
N ASP A 116 -7.66 -10.51 -14.36
CA ASP A 116 -8.40 -9.33 -14.82
C ASP A 116 -9.35 -8.77 -13.74
N GLN A 117 -9.65 -9.52 -12.69
CA GLN A 117 -10.47 -9.11 -11.55
C GLN A 117 -9.64 -8.81 -10.30
N ILE A 118 -9.92 -7.70 -9.62
CA ILE A 118 -9.18 -7.23 -8.44
C ILE A 118 -10.15 -6.80 -7.33
N ILE A 119 -9.94 -7.31 -6.12
CA ILE A 119 -10.53 -6.75 -4.90
C ILE A 119 -9.50 -5.84 -4.24
N ILE A 120 -9.86 -4.59 -3.94
CA ILE A 120 -8.94 -3.62 -3.34
C ILE A 120 -9.38 -3.26 -1.93
N ALA A 121 -8.51 -3.52 -0.94
CA ALA A 121 -8.73 -3.14 0.44
C ALA A 121 -7.48 -2.51 1.06
N GLY A 122 -7.67 -1.55 1.97
CA GLY A 122 -6.57 -0.89 2.67
C GLY A 122 -6.87 0.55 3.04
N VAL A 123 -5.82 1.36 3.16
CA VAL A 123 -5.90 2.78 3.52
C VAL A 123 -4.98 3.66 2.68
N THR A 124 -5.29 4.95 2.50
CA THR A 124 -6.60 5.56 2.81
C THR A 124 -7.56 5.37 1.63
N ALA A 125 -8.87 5.34 1.92
CA ALA A 125 -9.91 5.08 0.92
C ALA A 125 -9.87 6.10 -0.23
N ASP A 126 -9.65 7.37 0.08
CA ASP A 126 -9.68 8.53 -0.82
C ASP A 126 -8.36 8.81 -1.54
N VAL A 127 -7.25 8.21 -1.09
CA VAL A 127 -5.92 8.42 -1.67
C VAL A 127 -5.39 7.14 -2.29
N CYS A 128 -4.77 6.25 -1.52
CA CYS A 128 -4.04 5.10 -2.06
C CYS A 128 -4.98 4.06 -2.67
N VAL A 129 -6.11 3.77 -2.01
CA VAL A 129 -7.11 2.82 -2.51
C VAL A 129 -7.74 3.37 -3.78
N HIS A 130 -8.30 4.60 -3.73
CA HIS A 130 -8.91 5.24 -4.89
C HIS A 130 -7.97 5.38 -6.08
N SER A 131 -6.73 5.82 -5.85
CA SER A 131 -5.75 6.00 -6.93
C SER A 131 -5.41 4.68 -7.60
N THR A 132 -5.23 3.62 -6.81
CA THR A 132 -4.96 2.27 -7.35
C THR A 132 -6.17 1.73 -8.10
N MET A 133 -7.39 1.95 -7.60
CA MET A 133 -8.63 1.54 -8.27
C MET A 133 -8.82 2.24 -9.62
N ARG A 134 -8.61 3.57 -9.69
CA ARG A 134 -8.68 4.31 -10.95
C ARG A 134 -7.65 3.81 -11.95
N GLU A 135 -6.41 3.63 -11.49
CA GLU A 135 -5.34 3.07 -12.33
C GLU A 135 -5.67 1.68 -12.87
N ALA A 136 -6.32 0.83 -12.06
CA ALA A 136 -6.76 -0.50 -12.46
C ALA A 136 -7.87 -0.45 -13.51
N VAL A 137 -8.90 0.37 -13.28
CA VAL A 137 -10.02 0.54 -14.23
C VAL A 137 -9.53 1.09 -15.57
N ASP A 138 -8.67 2.11 -15.56
CA ASP A 138 -8.08 2.68 -16.79
C ASP A 138 -7.20 1.67 -17.56
N ARG A 139 -6.81 0.57 -16.91
CA ARG A 139 -6.03 -0.53 -17.49
C ARG A 139 -6.89 -1.75 -17.84
N GLU A 140 -8.21 -1.63 -17.83
CA GLU A 140 -9.15 -2.71 -18.12
C GLU A 140 -9.05 -3.87 -17.11
N PHE A 141 -8.96 -3.55 -15.81
CA PHE A 141 -9.23 -4.49 -14.72
C PHE A 141 -10.61 -4.23 -14.11
N GLU A 142 -11.37 -5.29 -13.85
CA GLU A 142 -12.64 -5.22 -13.14
C GLU A 142 -12.37 -5.15 -11.62
N CYS A 143 -12.92 -4.13 -10.95
CA CYS A 143 -12.65 -3.86 -9.54
C CYS A 143 -13.89 -4.06 -8.66
N TRP A 144 -13.71 -4.71 -7.51
CA TRP A 144 -14.75 -5.01 -6.50
C TRP A 144 -14.39 -4.49 -5.10
#